data_AF-A0A933BRQ5-F1
#
_entry.id   AF-A0A933BRQ5-F1
#
_cell.length_a   1.000
_cell.length_b   1.000
_cell.length_c   1.000
_cell.angle_alpha   90.00
_cell.angle_beta   90.00
_cell.angle_gamma   90.00
#
_symmetry.space_group_name_H-M   'P 1'
#
loop_
_entity.id
_entity.type
_entity.pdbx_description
1 polymer ?
#
loop_
_entity_poly.entity_id
_entity_poly.type
_entity_poly.pdbx_seq_one_letter_code
_entity_poly.pdbx_strand_id
1 'polypeptide(L)'
;MSKFKKLTFLKALTAVAWADGEISGAELEVLKSFYLKFGLGREELRELDPYLEAPIPKPDQEKIFRQLIAELNSPQEKTEILRALESLAGADGGISGEEKELLSLFSRWLEGGSFAGRSLGKLRNLLSRTILKPAREVNPELEKYFKNRILKRVELKGAAGGSKIKPDSEGLYRACLLGTLLASVAYADERFGDTERQSLQRVLQESFSFGPGEMSVLSEAVEEQARKGFDFHEVATEVNRLFSYNDRLKLTDCFFSVAGADNGLSFAESEEVRRVTKALRIPHKVYIESKMNTLNKLRSGER
;
A
#
# COMPACT_ATOMS: atom_id res chain seq x y z
N MET A 1 -10.41 -20.94 11.41
CA MET A 1 -11.31 -19.98 12.07
C MET A 1 -12.68 -20.01 11.38
N SER A 2 -13.78 -19.81 12.13
CA SER A 2 -15.07 -19.42 11.53
C SER A 2 -14.90 -18.08 10.79
N LYS A 3 -15.69 -17.84 9.73
CA LYS A 3 -15.69 -16.61 8.90
C LYS A 3 -15.66 -15.35 9.79
N PHE A 4 -16.50 -15.36 10.82
CA PHE A 4 -16.68 -14.28 11.79
C PHE A 4 -15.40 -13.98 12.61
N LYS A 5 -14.73 -15.02 13.11
CA LYS A 5 -13.50 -14.87 13.92
C LYS A 5 -12.34 -14.22 13.17
N LYS A 6 -12.21 -14.54 11.87
CA LYS A 6 -11.16 -13.94 11.02
C LYS A 6 -11.38 -12.43 10.88
N LEU A 7 -12.62 -12.04 10.64
CA LEU A 7 -12.99 -10.66 10.40
C LEU A 7 -12.87 -9.82 11.68
N THR A 8 -13.33 -10.33 12.82
CA THR A 8 -13.19 -9.64 14.12
C THR A 8 -11.71 -9.47 14.50
N PHE A 9 -10.87 -10.48 14.24
CA PHE A 9 -9.43 -10.39 14.46
C PHE A 9 -8.76 -9.32 13.58
N LEU A 10 -9.15 -9.22 12.31
CA LEU A 10 -8.60 -8.22 11.39
C LEU A 10 -9.07 -6.80 11.70
N LYS A 11 -10.31 -6.63 12.14
CA LYS A 11 -10.81 -5.35 12.68
C LYS A 11 -10.01 -4.95 13.92
N ALA A 12 -9.67 -5.90 14.79
CA ALA A 12 -8.83 -5.64 15.96
C ALA A 12 -7.39 -5.28 15.59
N LEU A 13 -6.78 -5.96 14.62
CA LEU A 13 -5.47 -5.57 14.07
C LEU A 13 -5.51 -4.14 13.52
N THR A 14 -6.54 -3.82 12.74
CA THR A 14 -6.70 -2.47 12.16
C THR A 14 -6.92 -1.40 13.24
N ALA A 15 -7.60 -1.74 14.34
CA ALA A 15 -7.75 -0.87 15.49
C ALA A 15 -6.44 -0.61 16.25
N VAL A 16 -5.55 -1.61 16.31
CA VAL A 16 -4.20 -1.44 16.88
C VAL A 16 -3.38 -0.52 15.98
N ALA A 17 -3.38 -0.74 14.66
CA ALA A 17 -2.65 0.13 13.74
C ALA A 17 -3.10 1.59 13.83
N TRP A 18 -4.41 1.86 13.94
CA TRP A 18 -4.94 3.22 14.12
C TRP A 18 -4.79 3.80 15.54
N ALA A 19 -4.08 3.15 16.47
CA ALA A 19 -4.10 3.55 17.88
C ALA A 19 -3.58 4.98 18.09
N ASP A 20 -2.59 5.40 17.31
CA ASP A 20 -2.02 6.75 17.32
C ASP A 20 -2.71 7.73 16.35
N GLY A 21 -3.72 7.26 15.61
CA GLY A 21 -4.47 8.05 14.65
C GLY A 21 -3.87 8.10 13.25
N GLU A 22 -2.78 7.39 13.00
CA GLU A 22 -2.20 7.15 11.67
C GLU A 22 -2.03 5.64 11.44
N ILE A 23 -1.63 5.21 10.24
CA ILE A 23 -1.19 3.83 9.98
C ILE A 23 0.11 3.94 9.21
N SER A 24 1.19 3.40 9.78
CA SER A 24 2.48 3.40 9.11
C SER A 24 2.49 2.44 7.90
N GLY A 25 3.37 2.70 6.94
CA GLY A 25 3.55 1.77 5.81
C GLY A 25 3.96 0.35 6.26
N ALA A 26 4.68 0.23 7.38
CA ALA A 26 5.09 -1.06 7.93
C ALA A 26 3.91 -1.82 8.57
N GLU A 27 3.06 -1.14 9.34
CA GLU A 27 1.82 -1.72 9.87
C GLU A 27 0.88 -2.16 8.75
N LEU A 28 0.74 -1.32 7.72
CA LEU A 28 -0.13 -1.62 6.58
C LEU A 28 0.34 -2.89 5.84
N GLU A 29 1.65 -3.08 5.67
CA GLU A 29 2.20 -4.30 5.08
C GLU A 29 1.99 -5.53 5.97
N VAL A 30 2.11 -5.40 7.29
CA VAL A 30 1.79 -6.50 8.21
C VAL A 30 0.29 -6.83 8.17
N LEU A 31 -0.59 -5.82 8.18
CA LEU A 31 -2.04 -5.96 7.99
C LEU A 31 -2.36 -6.69 6.68
N LYS A 32 -1.79 -6.25 5.56
CA LYS A 32 -1.90 -6.91 4.25
C LYS A 32 -1.45 -8.35 4.29
N SER A 33 -0.34 -8.65 4.98
CA SER A 33 0.13 -10.02 5.14
C SER A 33 -0.91 -10.90 5.85
N PHE A 34 -1.62 -10.36 6.86
CA PHE A 34 -2.70 -11.07 7.54
C PHE A 34 -3.93 -11.20 6.64
N TYR A 35 -4.32 -10.15 5.92
CA TYR A 35 -5.41 -10.20 4.94
C TYR A 35 -5.21 -11.29 3.88
N LEU A 36 -3.99 -11.38 3.34
CA LEU A 36 -3.57 -12.41 2.39
C LEU A 36 -3.60 -13.80 3.03
N LYS A 37 -3.04 -13.96 4.23
CA LYS A 37 -2.98 -15.24 4.95
C LYS A 37 -4.36 -15.81 5.30
N PHE A 38 -5.34 -14.96 5.58
CA PHE A 38 -6.68 -15.42 5.96
C PHE A 38 -7.59 -15.79 4.79
N GLY A 39 -7.18 -15.46 3.56
CA GLY A 39 -7.89 -15.84 2.33
C GLY A 39 -9.31 -15.29 2.29
N LEU A 40 -9.47 -14.00 2.55
CA LEU A 40 -10.76 -13.33 2.51
C LEU A 40 -11.32 -13.28 1.08
N GLY A 41 -12.62 -13.42 0.96
CA GLY A 41 -13.39 -13.13 -0.24
C GLY A 41 -13.88 -11.68 -0.28
N ARG A 42 -14.43 -11.27 -1.43
CA ARG A 42 -14.88 -9.89 -1.71
C ARG A 42 -15.80 -9.24 -0.67
N GLU A 43 -16.72 -9.98 -0.06
CA GLU A 43 -17.65 -9.40 0.92
C GLU A 43 -16.95 -9.02 2.23
N GLU A 44 -16.01 -9.86 2.67
CA GLU A 44 -15.28 -9.63 3.93
C GLU A 44 -14.31 -8.45 3.78
N LEU A 45 -13.72 -8.28 2.60
CA LEU A 45 -12.88 -7.12 2.29
C LEU A 45 -13.70 -5.83 2.35
N ARG A 46 -14.88 -5.79 1.75
CA ARG A 46 -15.78 -4.62 1.81
C ARG A 46 -16.18 -4.24 3.23
N GLU A 47 -16.31 -5.22 4.12
CA GLU A 47 -16.59 -4.96 5.54
C GLU A 47 -15.39 -4.34 6.28
N LEU A 48 -14.19 -4.40 5.72
CA LEU A 48 -12.96 -3.84 6.28
C LEU A 48 -12.66 -2.44 5.72
N ASP A 49 -13.18 -2.06 4.55
CA ASP A 49 -12.97 -0.74 3.92
C ASP A 49 -13.12 0.42 4.89
N PRO A 50 -14.22 0.52 5.66
CA PRO A 50 -14.45 1.69 6.51
C PRO A 50 -13.37 1.81 7.61
N TYR A 51 -12.81 0.68 8.02
CA TYR A 51 -11.78 0.62 9.06
C TYR A 51 -10.38 0.91 8.52
N LEU A 52 -10.14 0.76 7.21
CA LEU A 52 -8.86 1.09 6.56
C LEU A 52 -8.80 2.53 6.04
N GLU A 53 -9.96 3.21 5.96
CA GLU A 53 -10.08 4.56 5.42
C GLU A 53 -10.01 5.64 6.50
N ALA A 54 -10.32 5.33 7.75
CA ALA A 54 -10.33 6.30 8.84
C ALA A 54 -9.99 5.66 10.21
N PRO A 55 -9.44 6.47 11.14
CA PRO A 55 -9.25 6.05 12.52
C PRO A 55 -10.55 5.57 13.15
N ILE A 56 -10.46 4.46 13.89
CA ILE A 56 -11.60 3.88 14.59
C ILE A 56 -11.81 4.66 15.90
N PRO A 57 -13.00 5.19 16.20
CA PRO A 57 -13.26 5.83 17.48
C PRO A 57 -13.01 4.88 18.67
N LYS A 58 -12.41 5.37 19.77
CA LYS A 58 -12.15 4.59 21.00
C LYS A 58 -13.32 3.70 21.48
N PRO A 59 -14.60 4.14 21.50
CA PRO A 59 -15.71 3.26 21.91
C PRO A 59 -15.94 2.08 20.97
N ASP A 60 -15.68 2.26 19.67
CA ASP A 60 -15.81 1.19 18.67
C ASP A 60 -14.62 0.23 18.72
N GLN A 61 -13.41 0.73 19.02
CA GLN A 61 -12.23 -0.11 19.27
C GLN A 61 -12.52 -1.08 20.43
N GLU A 62 -13.00 -0.56 21.57
CA GLU A 62 -13.33 -1.38 22.74
C GLU A 62 -14.38 -2.45 22.42
N LYS A 63 -15.40 -2.11 21.62
CA LYS A 63 -16.42 -3.06 21.18
C LYS A 63 -15.82 -4.20 20.33
N ILE A 64 -14.93 -3.87 19.40
CA ILE A 64 -14.21 -4.85 18.56
C ILE A 64 -13.37 -5.78 19.43
N PHE A 65 -12.61 -5.24 20.39
CA PHE A 65 -11.77 -6.05 21.28
C PHE A 65 -12.60 -6.96 22.18
N ARG A 66 -13.69 -6.46 22.79
CA ARG A 66 -14.59 -7.29 23.61
C ARG A 66 -15.24 -8.41 22.79
N GLN A 67 -15.62 -8.10 21.55
CA GLN A 67 -16.16 -9.10 20.63
C GLN A 67 -15.11 -10.17 20.30
N LEU A 68 -13.86 -9.76 20.01
CA LEU A 68 -12.77 -10.69 19.77
C LEU A 68 -12.56 -11.61 20.97
N ILE A 69 -12.48 -11.05 22.19
CA ILE A 69 -12.27 -11.82 23.42
C ILE A 69 -13.39 -12.83 23.66
N ALA A 70 -14.65 -12.45 23.44
CA ALA A 70 -15.80 -13.34 23.56
C ALA A 70 -15.75 -14.51 22.56
N GLU A 71 -15.04 -14.35 21.45
CA GLU A 71 -14.84 -15.38 20.44
C GLU A 71 -13.61 -16.27 20.73
N LEU A 72 -12.73 -15.93 21.69
CA LEU A 72 -11.54 -16.72 22.04
C LEU A 72 -11.84 -17.73 23.15
N ASN A 73 -11.63 -19.01 22.82
CA ASN A 73 -12.09 -20.11 23.67
C ASN A 73 -10.93 -20.89 24.32
N SER A 74 -9.68 -20.56 23.99
CA SER A 74 -8.49 -21.24 24.51
C SER A 74 -7.41 -20.26 24.98
N PRO A 75 -6.72 -20.52 26.11
CA PRO A 75 -5.55 -19.74 26.54
C PRO A 75 -4.48 -19.62 25.45
N GLN A 76 -4.29 -20.66 24.64
CA GLN A 76 -3.31 -20.67 23.54
C GLN A 76 -3.70 -19.69 22.43
N GLU A 77 -4.99 -19.60 22.08
CA GLU A 77 -5.49 -18.66 21.07
C GLU A 77 -5.30 -17.21 21.53
N LYS A 78 -5.52 -16.94 22.82
CA LYS A 78 -5.28 -15.63 23.43
C LYS A 78 -3.81 -15.22 23.28
N THR A 79 -2.87 -16.12 23.58
CA THR A 79 -1.43 -15.86 23.44
C THR A 79 -1.02 -15.65 21.98
N GLU A 80 -1.57 -16.40 21.03
CA GLU A 80 -1.24 -16.26 19.60
C GLU A 80 -1.74 -14.93 19.03
N ILE A 81 -2.95 -14.50 19.41
CA ILE A 81 -3.52 -13.22 18.98
C ILE A 81 -2.74 -12.05 19.57
N LEU A 82 -2.42 -12.10 20.86
CA LEU A 82 -1.63 -11.07 21.52
C LEU A 82 -0.27 -10.90 20.82
N ARG A 83 0.42 -12.00 20.53
CA ARG A 83 1.69 -11.98 19.77
C ARG A 83 1.54 -11.39 18.37
N ALA A 84 0.43 -11.67 17.69
CA ALA A 84 0.18 -11.13 16.36
C ALA A 84 -0.08 -9.62 16.38
N LEU A 85 -0.79 -9.13 17.40
CA LEU A 85 -1.00 -7.70 17.62
C LEU A 85 0.31 -6.98 18.01
N GLU A 86 1.13 -7.58 18.88
CA GLU A 86 2.46 -7.06 19.23
C GLU A 86 3.40 -7.02 18.02
N SER A 87 3.35 -8.03 17.15
CA SER A 87 4.13 -8.05 15.91
C SER A 87 3.70 -6.98 14.91
N LEU A 88 2.43 -6.55 14.95
CA LEU A 88 1.94 -5.45 14.12
C LEU A 88 2.43 -4.11 14.67
N ALA A 89 2.24 -3.87 15.97
CA ALA A 89 2.65 -2.63 16.61
C ALA A 89 4.18 -2.43 16.65
N GLY A 90 4.96 -3.51 16.54
CA GLY A 90 6.42 -3.45 16.44
C GLY A 90 6.96 -3.42 15.01
N ALA A 91 6.12 -3.25 13.99
CA ALA A 91 6.50 -3.44 12.59
C ALA A 91 7.47 -2.38 12.06
N ASP A 92 7.40 -1.16 12.59
CA ASP A 92 8.19 0.00 12.18
C ASP A 92 9.53 0.15 12.95
N GLY A 93 9.77 -0.72 13.94
CA GLY A 93 10.97 -0.68 14.79
C GLY A 93 10.74 -0.12 16.20
N GLY A 94 9.52 0.28 16.57
CA GLY A 94 9.18 0.65 17.94
C GLY A 94 7.67 0.87 18.17
N ILE A 95 7.12 0.23 19.20
CA ILE A 95 5.70 0.34 19.56
C ILE A 95 5.40 1.75 20.11
N SER A 96 4.41 2.46 19.54
CA SER A 96 4.01 3.78 20.01
C SER A 96 3.41 3.75 21.42
N GLY A 97 3.31 4.91 22.08
CA GLY A 97 2.75 5.00 23.44
C GLY A 97 1.29 4.54 23.48
N GLU A 98 0.53 4.94 22.46
CA GLU A 98 -0.88 4.69 22.26
C GLU A 98 -1.15 3.22 21.91
N GLU A 99 -0.34 2.63 21.02
CA GLU A 99 -0.39 1.19 20.71
C GLU A 99 -0.06 0.35 21.94
N LYS A 100 0.99 0.73 22.68
CA LYS A 100 1.38 0.03 23.90
C LYS A 100 0.31 0.10 24.98
N GLU A 101 -0.33 1.25 25.15
CA GLU A 101 -1.45 1.41 26.06
C GLU A 101 -2.62 0.50 25.64
N LEU A 102 -2.98 0.51 24.36
CA LEU A 102 -4.08 -0.29 23.82
C LEU A 102 -3.81 -1.81 23.93
N LEU A 103 -2.58 -2.26 23.66
CA LEU A 103 -2.15 -3.65 23.87
C LEU A 103 -2.17 -4.05 25.35
N SER A 104 -1.77 -3.15 26.25
CA SER A 104 -1.81 -3.41 27.69
C SER A 104 -3.25 -3.53 28.21
N LEU A 105 -4.16 -2.69 27.70
CA LEU A 105 -5.60 -2.77 27.99
C LEU A 105 -6.19 -4.08 27.49
N PHE A 106 -5.83 -4.49 26.27
CA PHE A 106 -6.25 -5.76 25.70
C PHE A 106 -5.74 -6.96 26.49
N SER A 107 -4.46 -6.96 26.89
CA SER A 107 -3.88 -7.98 27.76
C SER A 107 -4.65 -8.13 29.07
N ARG A 108 -4.96 -7.00 29.72
CA ARG A 108 -5.76 -6.99 30.96
C ARG A 108 -7.17 -7.51 30.74
N TRP A 109 -7.82 -7.21 29.62
CA TRP A 109 -9.13 -7.77 29.28
C TRP A 109 -9.07 -9.27 29.02
N LEU A 110 -7.97 -9.78 28.46
CA LEU A 110 -7.76 -11.22 28.28
C LEU A 110 -7.59 -11.97 29.61
N GLU A 111 -6.95 -11.34 30.60
CA GLU A 111 -6.75 -11.86 31.97
C GLU A 111 -8.05 -11.80 32.81
N GLY A 112 -8.82 -10.71 32.70
CA GLY A 112 -10.08 -10.52 33.44
C GLY A 112 -11.25 -11.39 32.96
N GLY A 113 -11.15 -11.95 31.75
CA GLY A 113 -12.13 -12.91 31.20
C GLY A 113 -12.00 -14.30 31.83
N SER A 114 -12.43 -14.45 33.08
CA SER A 114 -12.59 -15.76 33.72
C SER A 114 -13.56 -16.65 32.95
N PHE A 115 -13.15 -17.91 32.80
CA PHE A 115 -13.75 -18.93 31.97
C PHE A 115 -15.08 -19.42 32.54
N ALA A 116 -16.17 -18.69 32.31
CA ALA A 116 -17.53 -19.13 32.65
C ALA A 116 -18.17 -19.85 31.44
N GLY A 117 -17.92 -21.17 31.40
CA GLY A 117 -18.65 -22.22 30.71
C GLY A 117 -19.59 -21.88 29.56
N ARG A 118 -19.15 -22.19 28.33
CA ARG A 118 -19.96 -22.91 27.34
C ARG A 118 -19.05 -23.62 26.35
N SER A 119 -19.00 -24.94 26.49
CA SER A 119 -18.31 -25.85 25.60
C SER A 119 -18.94 -25.87 24.21
N LEU A 120 -18.15 -25.62 23.17
CA LEU A 120 -18.26 -26.35 21.90
C LEU A 120 -16.85 -26.72 21.43
N GLY A 121 -16.53 -27.99 21.60
CA GLY A 121 -15.26 -28.58 21.24
C GLY A 121 -14.99 -28.58 19.73
N LYS A 122 -13.71 -28.85 19.42
CA LYS A 122 -13.11 -29.13 18.10
C LYS A 122 -12.59 -27.95 17.26
N LEU A 123 -11.84 -27.00 17.84
CA LEU A 123 -11.11 -26.00 17.03
C LEU A 123 -9.64 -25.82 17.44
N ARG A 124 -8.93 -26.93 17.67
CA ARG A 124 -7.58 -26.96 18.28
C ARG A 124 -6.38 -26.63 17.37
N ASN A 125 -6.53 -26.45 16.05
CA ASN A 125 -5.39 -26.64 15.12
C ASN A 125 -5.19 -25.58 13.98
N LEU A 126 -5.79 -24.38 14.04
CA LEU A 126 -5.88 -23.52 12.83
C LEU A 126 -5.06 -22.22 12.84
N LEU A 127 -4.72 -21.62 13.97
CA LEU A 127 -3.95 -20.36 14.01
C LEU A 127 -2.44 -20.60 13.82
N SER A 128 -1.88 -21.60 14.53
CA SER A 128 -0.48 -22.03 14.38
C SER A 128 -0.09 -22.43 12.94
N ARG A 129 -1.00 -22.98 12.13
CA ARG A 129 -0.70 -23.39 10.74
C ARG A 129 -0.77 -22.25 9.71
N THR A 130 -1.44 -21.14 10.00
CA THR A 130 -1.64 -20.03 9.05
C THR A 130 -0.71 -18.85 9.33
N ILE A 131 -0.34 -18.62 10.59
CA ILE A 131 0.60 -17.55 10.98
C ILE A 131 2.05 -17.91 10.57
N LEU A 132 2.41 -19.20 10.55
CA LEU A 132 3.77 -19.71 10.33
C LEU A 132 4.12 -20.11 8.88
N LYS A 133 3.21 -19.96 7.90
CA LYS A 133 3.52 -20.30 6.50
C LYS A 133 3.95 -19.07 5.69
N PRO A 134 4.99 -19.16 4.84
CA PRO A 134 5.31 -18.11 3.86
C PRO A 134 4.10 -17.90 2.94
N ALA A 135 3.73 -16.64 2.70
CA ALA A 135 2.65 -16.29 1.79
C ALA A 135 2.99 -16.75 0.37
N ARG A 136 2.45 -17.89 -0.04
CA ARG A 136 2.47 -18.36 -1.44
C ARG A 136 1.04 -18.61 -1.86
N GLU A 137 0.44 -17.54 -2.36
CA GLU A 137 -0.42 -17.43 -3.54
C GLU A 137 -1.15 -16.08 -3.44
N VAL A 138 -0.85 -15.17 -4.37
CA VAL A 138 -1.49 -13.86 -4.47
C VAL A 138 -2.96 -14.08 -4.79
N ASN A 139 -3.87 -13.71 -3.88
CA ASN A 139 -5.31 -13.84 -4.10
C ASN A 139 -5.77 -12.79 -5.13
N PRO A 140 -6.27 -13.18 -6.32
CA PRO A 140 -6.67 -12.26 -7.38
C PRO A 140 -7.80 -11.30 -6.96
N GLU A 141 -8.63 -11.67 -5.97
CA GLU A 141 -9.70 -10.80 -5.47
C GLU A 141 -9.17 -9.65 -4.59
N LEU A 142 -8.13 -9.92 -3.79
CA LEU A 142 -7.43 -8.90 -2.98
C LEU A 142 -6.70 -7.90 -3.88
N GLU A 143 -6.08 -8.41 -4.94
CA GLU A 143 -5.44 -7.59 -5.96
C GLU A 143 -6.43 -6.68 -6.71
N LYS A 144 -7.63 -7.20 -7.03
CA LYS A 144 -8.72 -6.41 -7.62
C LYS A 144 -9.29 -5.37 -6.63
N TYR A 145 -9.27 -5.66 -5.34
CA TYR A 145 -9.71 -4.76 -4.28
C TYR A 145 -8.80 -3.52 -4.16
N PHE A 146 -7.48 -3.73 -4.10
CA PHE A 146 -6.50 -2.63 -4.05
C PHE A 146 -6.44 -1.83 -5.37
N LYS A 147 -6.56 -2.51 -6.53
CA LYS A 147 -6.80 -1.90 -7.85
C LYS A 147 -7.90 -0.84 -7.83
N ASN A 148 -9.02 -1.15 -7.17
CA ASN A 148 -10.16 -0.26 -7.10
C ASN A 148 -9.90 0.99 -6.25
N ARG A 149 -8.97 1.00 -5.28
CA ARG A 149 -8.70 2.17 -4.43
C ARG A 149 -7.97 3.29 -5.19
N ILE A 150 -6.97 2.92 -6.01
CA ILE A 150 -6.26 3.85 -6.89
C ILE A 150 -7.20 4.35 -7.99
N LEU A 151 -7.97 3.46 -8.62
CA LEU A 151 -8.93 3.82 -9.67
C LEU A 151 -10.07 4.71 -9.15
N LYS A 152 -10.64 4.41 -7.97
CA LYS A 152 -11.74 5.19 -7.36
C LYS A 152 -11.32 6.62 -7.03
N ARG A 153 -10.05 6.86 -6.65
CA ARG A 153 -9.53 8.24 -6.46
C ARG A 153 -9.47 9.03 -7.78
N VAL A 154 -9.11 8.37 -8.87
CA VAL A 154 -9.09 8.99 -10.22
C VAL A 154 -10.51 9.23 -10.73
N GLU A 155 -11.43 8.29 -10.53
CA GLU A 155 -12.84 8.43 -10.92
C GLU A 155 -13.56 9.57 -10.18
N LEU A 156 -13.34 9.70 -8.87
CA LEU A 156 -13.92 10.77 -8.06
C LEU A 156 -13.48 12.16 -8.53
N LYS A 157 -12.24 12.30 -9.03
CA LYS A 157 -11.72 13.54 -9.62
C LYS A 157 -12.21 13.77 -11.05
N GLY A 158 -12.26 12.74 -11.89
CA GLY A 158 -12.82 12.84 -13.25
C GLY A 158 -14.28 13.28 -13.25
N ALA A 159 -15.06 12.80 -12.28
CA ALA A 159 -16.45 13.23 -12.06
C ALA A 159 -16.57 14.71 -11.65
N ALA A 160 -15.61 15.25 -10.89
CA ALA A 160 -15.58 16.66 -10.50
C ALA A 160 -15.10 17.58 -11.64
N GLY A 161 -14.24 17.09 -12.54
CA GLY A 161 -13.67 17.82 -13.68
C GLY A 161 -14.44 17.68 -15.01
N GLY A 162 -15.61 17.04 -15.03
CA GLY A 162 -16.46 16.91 -16.23
C GLY A 162 -16.00 15.88 -17.27
N SER A 163 -14.88 15.18 -17.05
CA SER A 163 -14.37 14.13 -17.93
C SER A 163 -14.81 12.74 -17.45
N LYS A 164 -15.72 12.09 -18.18
CA LYS A 164 -16.10 10.69 -17.94
C LYS A 164 -14.98 9.76 -18.41
N ILE A 165 -14.00 9.53 -17.55
CA ILE A 165 -13.03 8.45 -17.75
C ILE A 165 -13.80 7.13 -17.68
N LYS A 166 -13.75 6.30 -18.73
CA LYS A 166 -14.40 4.99 -18.71
C LYS A 166 -13.63 4.05 -17.77
N PRO A 167 -14.27 3.46 -16.74
CA PRO A 167 -13.62 2.64 -15.70
C PRO A 167 -12.92 1.34 -16.11
N ASP A 168 -12.94 0.97 -17.40
CA ASP A 168 -12.64 -0.40 -17.81
C ASP A 168 -11.31 -0.55 -18.57
N SER A 169 -10.22 -0.01 -18.04
CA SER A 169 -8.93 -0.14 -18.72
C SER A 169 -7.82 -0.54 -17.76
N GLU A 170 -7.40 -1.79 -17.89
CA GLU A 170 -6.10 -2.27 -17.42
C GLU A 170 -4.96 -1.28 -17.79
N GLY A 171 -5.10 -0.60 -18.93
CA GLY A 171 -4.26 0.53 -19.34
C GLY A 171 -4.26 1.70 -18.36
N LEU A 172 -5.43 2.19 -17.90
CA LEU A 172 -5.52 3.28 -16.92
C LEU A 172 -4.88 2.88 -15.58
N TYR A 173 -5.11 1.66 -15.11
CA TYR A 173 -4.49 1.19 -13.88
C TYR A 173 -2.96 1.15 -13.98
N ARG A 174 -2.43 0.59 -15.08
CA ARG A 174 -0.98 0.57 -15.36
C ARG A 174 -0.42 2.00 -15.46
N ALA A 175 -1.18 2.93 -16.03
CA ALA A 175 -0.79 4.33 -16.15
C ALA A 175 -0.79 5.06 -14.81
N CYS A 176 -1.77 4.80 -13.94
CA CYS A 176 -1.78 5.34 -12.57
C CYS A 176 -0.57 4.84 -11.78
N LEU A 177 -0.25 3.55 -11.86
CA LEU A 177 0.90 2.97 -11.16
C LEU A 177 2.22 3.60 -11.65
N LEU A 178 2.44 3.64 -12.97
CA LEU A 178 3.65 4.23 -13.54
C LEU A 178 3.71 5.73 -13.23
N GLY A 179 2.61 6.45 -13.43
CA GLY A 179 2.53 7.89 -13.18
C GLY A 179 2.79 8.23 -11.72
N THR A 180 2.36 7.41 -10.77
CA THR A 180 2.64 7.61 -9.34
C THR A 180 4.14 7.50 -9.04
N LEU A 181 4.84 6.52 -9.63
CA LEU A 181 6.30 6.38 -9.45
C LEU A 181 7.08 7.51 -10.17
N LEU A 182 6.63 7.94 -11.35
CA LEU A 182 7.24 9.08 -12.05
C LEU A 182 7.04 10.38 -11.26
N ALA A 183 5.85 10.58 -10.70
CA ALA A 183 5.53 11.74 -9.87
C ALA A 183 6.31 11.74 -8.55
N SER A 184 6.57 10.57 -7.96
CA SER A 184 7.38 10.47 -6.73
C SER A 184 8.84 10.84 -6.99
N VAL A 185 9.36 10.47 -8.15
CA VAL A 185 10.70 10.87 -8.62
C VAL A 185 10.79 12.39 -8.82
N ALA A 186 9.83 12.98 -9.54
CA ALA A 186 9.80 14.43 -9.74
C ALA A 186 9.69 15.19 -8.41
N TYR A 187 8.88 14.69 -7.48
CA TYR A 187 8.65 15.34 -6.18
C TYR A 187 9.71 15.03 -5.12
N ALA A 188 10.81 14.36 -5.47
CA ALA A 188 11.78 13.85 -4.50
C ALA A 188 12.48 14.95 -3.68
N ASP A 189 12.60 16.15 -4.23
CA ASP A 189 13.18 17.32 -3.58
C ASP A 189 12.12 18.27 -2.97
N GLU A 190 10.88 17.78 -2.84
CA GLU A 190 9.68 18.51 -2.39
C GLU A 190 9.26 19.66 -3.33
N ARG A 191 9.79 19.70 -4.55
CA ARG A 191 9.36 20.62 -5.60
C ARG A 191 8.82 19.82 -6.76
N PHE A 192 7.91 20.43 -7.51
CA PHE A 192 7.39 19.83 -8.73
C PHE A 192 7.31 20.94 -9.78
N GLY A 193 8.34 21.02 -10.61
CA GLY A 193 8.49 22.03 -11.65
C GLY A 193 7.57 21.80 -12.85
N ASP A 194 7.32 22.86 -13.61
CA ASP A 194 6.52 22.78 -14.84
C ASP A 194 7.18 21.91 -15.92
N THR A 195 8.52 21.88 -15.98
CA THR A 195 9.31 21.05 -16.89
C THR A 195 9.17 19.56 -16.57
N GLU A 196 9.25 19.19 -15.30
CA GLU A 196 9.00 17.82 -14.82
C GLU A 196 7.56 17.40 -15.09
N ARG A 197 6.58 18.29 -14.87
CA ARG A 197 5.16 18.00 -15.14
C ARG A 197 4.95 17.72 -16.62
N GLN A 198 5.53 18.54 -17.50
CA GLN A 198 5.50 18.31 -18.94
C GLN A 198 6.22 17.00 -19.31
N SER A 199 7.31 16.66 -18.63
CA SER A 199 8.04 15.41 -18.88
C SER A 199 7.24 14.18 -18.46
N LEU A 200 6.62 14.22 -17.29
CA LEU A 200 5.71 13.18 -16.81
C LEU A 200 4.54 12.98 -17.78
N GLN A 201 3.89 14.06 -18.21
CA GLN A 201 2.79 13.99 -19.18
C GLN A 201 3.24 13.34 -20.49
N ARG A 202 4.40 13.75 -21.01
CA ARG A 202 4.96 13.19 -22.25
C ARG A 202 5.24 11.70 -22.13
N VAL A 203 5.91 11.28 -21.06
CA VAL A 203 6.21 9.87 -20.79
C VAL A 203 4.92 9.04 -20.70
N LEU A 204 3.90 9.56 -20.03
CA LEU A 204 2.61 8.86 -19.93
C LEU A 204 1.86 8.80 -21.28
N GLN A 205 1.92 9.85 -22.10
CA GLN A 205 1.34 9.86 -23.45
C GLN A 205 2.05 8.89 -24.42
N GLU A 206 3.37 8.81 -24.34
CA GLU A 206 4.16 7.88 -25.16
C GLU A 206 3.94 6.43 -24.73
N SER A 207 3.74 6.20 -23.43
CA SER A 207 3.53 4.87 -22.86
C SER A 207 2.09 4.37 -23.01
N PHE A 208 1.11 5.28 -23.09
CA PHE A 208 -0.31 4.95 -23.10
C PHE A 208 -1.12 5.86 -24.04
N SER A 209 -2.01 5.25 -24.83
CA SER A 209 -2.88 5.96 -25.77
C SER A 209 -4.12 6.59 -25.10
N PHE A 210 -3.94 7.64 -24.30
CA PHE A 210 -5.06 8.42 -23.73
C PHE A 210 -5.32 9.71 -24.49
N GLY A 211 -6.57 10.19 -24.44
CA GLY A 211 -6.94 11.50 -24.97
C GLY A 211 -6.36 12.66 -24.13
N PRO A 212 -6.24 13.88 -24.69
CA PRO A 212 -5.68 15.03 -23.98
C PRO A 212 -6.37 15.35 -22.64
N GLY A 213 -7.70 15.24 -22.58
CA GLY A 213 -8.47 15.47 -21.35
C GLY A 213 -8.25 14.40 -20.28
N GLU A 214 -8.13 13.14 -20.66
CA GLU A 214 -7.86 12.02 -19.75
C GLU A 214 -6.45 12.11 -19.17
N MET A 215 -5.47 12.51 -20.00
CA MET A 215 -4.09 12.68 -19.57
C MET A 215 -3.92 13.80 -18.56
N SER A 216 -4.65 14.92 -18.72
CA SER A 216 -4.62 16.03 -17.75
C SER A 216 -5.10 15.56 -16.37
N VAL A 217 -6.23 14.85 -16.33
CA VAL A 217 -6.81 14.34 -15.08
C VAL A 217 -5.89 13.31 -14.42
N LEU A 218 -5.33 12.40 -15.22
CA LEU A 218 -4.38 11.39 -14.72
C LEU A 218 -3.15 12.05 -14.09
N SER A 219 -2.57 13.03 -14.78
CA SER A 219 -1.34 13.72 -14.35
C SER A 219 -1.56 14.47 -13.04
N GLU A 220 -2.68 15.21 -12.93
CA GLU A 220 -3.07 15.87 -11.68
C GLU A 220 -3.32 14.88 -10.54
N ALA A 221 -3.91 13.73 -10.84
CA ALA A 221 -4.17 12.70 -9.83
C ALA A 221 -2.88 12.12 -9.26
N VAL A 222 -1.91 11.76 -10.12
CA VAL A 222 -0.64 11.17 -9.69
C VAL A 222 0.29 12.20 -9.02
N GLU A 223 0.28 13.45 -9.46
CA GLU A 223 1.01 14.55 -8.81
C GLU A 223 0.50 14.79 -7.37
N GLU A 224 -0.81 14.87 -7.18
CA GLU A 224 -1.38 15.02 -5.84
C GLU A 224 -1.08 13.79 -4.96
N GLN A 225 -1.11 12.60 -5.54
CA GLN A 225 -0.78 11.36 -4.83
C GLN A 225 0.68 11.32 -4.40
N ALA A 226 1.61 11.81 -5.21
CA ALA A 226 3.01 11.95 -4.81
C ALA A 226 3.16 12.95 -3.64
N ARG A 227 2.46 14.09 -3.70
CA ARG A 227 2.49 15.12 -2.63
C ARG A 227 1.89 14.65 -1.31
N LYS A 228 0.74 13.98 -1.35
CA LYS A 228 0.02 13.50 -0.16
C LYS A 228 0.61 12.20 0.43
N GLY A 229 1.54 11.58 -0.29
CA GLY A 229 2.05 10.26 0.03
C GLY A 229 1.17 9.13 -0.52
N PHE A 230 1.83 8.01 -0.79
CA PHE A 230 1.20 6.78 -1.26
C PHE A 230 1.98 5.57 -0.75
N ASP A 231 1.34 4.40 -0.81
CA ASP A 231 2.01 3.16 -0.50
C ASP A 231 2.97 2.77 -1.64
N PHE A 232 4.23 3.14 -1.45
CA PHE A 232 5.29 2.87 -2.42
C PHE A 232 5.51 1.39 -2.69
N HIS A 233 5.45 0.55 -1.65
CA HIS A 233 5.70 -0.88 -1.79
C HIS A 233 4.57 -1.57 -2.54
N GLU A 234 3.32 -1.17 -2.31
CA GLU A 234 2.16 -1.63 -3.06
C GLU A 234 2.28 -1.28 -4.55
N VAL A 235 2.55 -0.01 -4.85
CA VAL A 235 2.70 0.45 -6.25
C VAL A 235 3.84 -0.30 -6.93
N ALA A 236 5.00 -0.42 -6.28
CA ALA A 236 6.14 -1.14 -6.84
C ALA A 236 5.86 -2.65 -7.02
N THR A 237 5.11 -3.28 -6.11
CA THR A 237 4.70 -4.69 -6.22
C THR A 237 3.77 -4.92 -7.39
N GLU A 238 2.79 -4.04 -7.56
CA GLU A 238 1.85 -4.09 -8.68
C GLU A 238 2.54 -3.82 -10.01
N VAL A 239 3.51 -2.90 -10.07
CA VAL A 239 4.34 -2.69 -11.26
C VAL A 239 5.18 -3.95 -11.57
N ASN A 240 5.81 -4.57 -10.58
CA ASN A 240 6.55 -5.83 -10.76
C ASN A 240 5.70 -6.98 -11.33
N ARG A 241 4.39 -6.95 -11.05
CA ARG A 241 3.43 -7.97 -11.47
C ARG A 241 2.85 -7.70 -12.86
N LEU A 242 2.56 -6.43 -13.18
CA LEU A 242 1.87 -6.02 -14.41
C LEU A 242 2.79 -5.58 -15.55
N PHE A 243 4.04 -5.27 -15.27
CA PHE A 243 5.04 -4.90 -16.26
C PHE A 243 6.02 -6.04 -16.44
N SER A 244 6.32 -6.40 -17.68
CA SER A 244 7.32 -7.42 -17.96
C SER A 244 8.70 -6.94 -17.49
N TYR A 245 9.64 -7.87 -17.32
CA TYR A 245 11.01 -7.51 -16.95
C TYR A 245 11.61 -6.48 -17.94
N ASN A 246 11.41 -6.68 -19.24
CA ASN A 246 11.89 -5.78 -20.29
C ASN A 246 11.22 -4.40 -20.23
N ASP A 247 9.92 -4.35 -19.89
CA ASP A 247 9.24 -3.05 -19.69
C ASP A 247 9.87 -2.31 -18.52
N ARG A 248 10.12 -2.99 -17.39
CA ARG A 248 10.73 -2.38 -16.21
C ARG A 248 12.13 -1.84 -16.48
N LEU A 249 12.92 -2.51 -17.31
CA LEU A 249 14.23 -1.98 -17.73
C LEU A 249 14.08 -0.62 -18.44
N LYS A 250 13.12 -0.51 -19.37
CA LYS A 250 12.83 0.73 -20.09
C LYS A 250 12.32 1.85 -19.17
N LEU A 251 11.60 1.50 -18.10
CA LEU A 251 11.13 2.49 -17.12
C LEU A 251 12.29 3.26 -16.47
N THR A 252 13.49 2.67 -16.38
CA THR A 252 14.67 3.36 -15.83
C THR A 252 14.96 4.67 -16.57
N ASP A 253 14.90 4.64 -17.90
CA ASP A 253 15.11 5.83 -18.73
C ASP A 253 13.96 6.83 -18.57
N CYS A 254 12.72 6.35 -18.38
CA CYS A 254 11.58 7.19 -18.09
C CYS A 254 11.70 7.92 -16.75
N PHE A 255 12.24 7.27 -15.71
CA PHE A 255 12.45 7.93 -14.41
C PHE A 255 13.49 9.05 -14.53
N PHE A 256 14.58 8.81 -15.24
CA PHE A 256 15.61 9.83 -15.45
C PHE A 256 15.20 10.93 -16.42
N SER A 257 14.32 10.66 -17.39
CA SER A 257 13.79 11.72 -18.27
C SER A 257 12.86 12.70 -17.53
N VAL A 258 12.23 12.25 -16.44
CA VAL A 258 11.44 13.11 -15.56
C VAL A 258 12.36 13.84 -14.57
N ALA A 259 13.22 13.13 -13.83
CA ALA A 259 14.17 13.70 -12.88
C ALA A 259 15.22 14.65 -13.50
N GLY A 260 15.44 14.55 -14.80
CA GLY A 260 16.43 15.34 -15.54
C GLY A 260 15.83 16.53 -16.30
N ALA A 261 14.56 16.84 -16.09
CA ALA A 261 13.78 17.69 -17.00
C ALA A 261 14.08 19.19 -16.87
N ASP A 262 14.57 19.65 -15.73
CA ASP A 262 14.77 21.07 -15.39
C ASP A 262 16.23 21.55 -15.57
N ASN A 263 17.03 20.84 -16.37
CA ASN A 263 18.48 20.99 -16.56
C ASN A 263 19.33 20.63 -15.33
N GLY A 264 18.72 20.07 -14.29
CA GLY A 264 19.41 19.46 -13.16
C GLY A 264 19.15 17.96 -13.11
N LEU A 265 19.96 17.25 -12.33
CA LEU A 265 19.56 15.98 -11.74
C LEU A 265 20.06 16.05 -10.31
N SER A 266 19.15 16.32 -9.37
CA SER A 266 19.51 16.49 -7.97
C SER A 266 19.93 15.15 -7.35
N PHE A 267 20.55 15.25 -6.16
CA PHE A 267 20.87 14.07 -5.37
C PHE A 267 19.60 13.35 -4.87
N ALA A 268 18.58 14.11 -4.46
CA ALA A 268 17.31 13.57 -3.97
C ALA A 268 16.59 12.76 -5.05
N GLU A 269 16.45 13.32 -6.25
CA GLU A 269 15.84 12.61 -7.38
C GLU A 269 16.66 11.39 -7.79
N SER A 270 17.99 11.51 -7.84
CA SER A 270 18.86 10.35 -8.13
C SER A 270 18.64 9.20 -7.15
N GLU A 271 18.57 9.49 -5.85
CA GLU A 271 18.34 8.48 -4.83
C GLU A 271 16.91 7.94 -4.84
N GLU A 272 15.93 8.76 -5.21
CA GLU A 272 14.56 8.30 -5.42
C GLU A 272 14.46 7.36 -6.62
N VAL A 273 15.12 7.66 -7.75
CA VAL A 273 15.23 6.74 -8.89
C VAL A 273 15.94 5.45 -8.48
N ARG A 274 16.98 5.52 -7.63
CA ARG A 274 17.64 4.33 -7.08
C ARG A 274 16.68 3.50 -6.22
N ARG A 275 15.87 4.14 -5.37
CA ARG A 275 14.87 3.50 -4.51
C ARG A 275 13.81 2.79 -5.34
N VAL A 276 13.24 3.48 -6.34
CA VAL A 276 12.27 2.95 -7.29
C VAL A 276 12.85 1.75 -8.04
N THR A 277 14.00 1.92 -8.70
CA THR A 277 14.60 0.85 -9.52
C THR A 277 14.95 -0.40 -8.71
N LYS A 278 15.44 -0.23 -7.46
CA LYS A 278 15.65 -1.34 -6.52
C LYS A 278 14.35 -2.07 -6.20
N ALA A 279 13.27 -1.35 -5.91
CA ALA A 279 11.97 -1.94 -5.62
C ALA A 279 11.38 -2.67 -6.84
N LEU A 280 11.65 -2.20 -8.06
CA LEU A 280 11.25 -2.81 -9.33
C LEU A 280 12.15 -3.98 -9.77
N ARG A 281 13.10 -4.40 -8.91
CA ARG A 281 14.05 -5.50 -9.16
C ARG A 281 14.88 -5.27 -10.43
N ILE A 282 15.19 -4.01 -10.72
CA ILE A 282 16.04 -3.61 -11.84
C ILE A 282 17.50 -3.74 -11.40
N PRO A 283 18.38 -4.38 -12.18
CA PRO A 283 19.79 -4.49 -11.82
C PRO A 283 20.45 -3.11 -11.65
N HIS A 284 21.27 -2.96 -10.61
CA HIS A 284 21.97 -1.70 -10.31
C HIS A 284 22.82 -1.18 -11.50
N LYS A 285 23.33 -2.08 -12.35
CA LYS A 285 24.06 -1.71 -13.56
C LYS A 285 23.21 -0.86 -14.53
N VAL A 286 21.93 -1.19 -14.69
CA VAL A 286 21.01 -0.46 -15.58
C VAL A 286 20.73 0.93 -15.03
N TYR A 287 20.54 1.05 -13.72
CA TYR A 287 20.45 2.36 -13.05
C TYR A 287 21.69 3.23 -13.32
N ILE A 288 22.90 2.68 -13.18
CA ILE A 288 24.13 3.42 -13.46
C ILE A 288 24.17 3.87 -14.93
N GLU A 289 23.88 2.97 -15.88
CA GLU A 289 23.91 3.27 -17.31
C GLU A 289 22.94 4.40 -17.67
N SER A 290 21.67 4.33 -17.25
CA SER A 290 20.68 5.38 -17.50
C SER A 290 21.05 6.71 -16.82
N LYS A 291 21.60 6.66 -15.61
CA LYS A 291 22.09 7.86 -14.91
C LYS A 291 23.20 8.55 -15.71
N MET A 292 24.19 7.79 -16.16
CA MET A 292 25.34 8.33 -16.90
C MET A 292 24.89 8.88 -18.26
N ASN A 293 23.97 8.21 -18.94
CA ASN A 293 23.38 8.70 -20.18
C ASN A 293 22.68 10.04 -20.00
N THR A 294 21.89 10.19 -18.93
CA THR A 294 21.17 11.43 -18.61
C THR A 294 22.14 12.55 -18.28
N LEU A 295 23.15 12.29 -17.44
CA LEU A 295 24.19 13.28 -17.13
C LEU A 295 24.98 13.71 -18.37
N ASN A 296 25.23 12.80 -19.32
CA ASN A 296 25.90 13.15 -20.58
C ASN A 296 25.03 14.05 -21.45
N LYS A 297 23.72 13.77 -21.58
CA LYS A 297 22.77 14.64 -22.32
C LYS A 297 22.69 16.04 -21.71
N LEU A 298 22.61 16.13 -20.38
CA LEU A 298 22.62 17.40 -19.66
C LEU A 298 23.91 18.21 -19.91
N ARG A 299 25.05 17.53 -20.11
CA ARG A 299 26.34 18.16 -20.41
C ARG A 299 26.51 18.54 -21.89
N SER A 300 25.95 17.77 -22.82
CA SER A 300 26.07 18.03 -24.27
C SER A 300 25.04 19.04 -24.78
N GLY A 301 24.00 19.34 -24.01
CA GLY A 301 22.92 20.24 -24.44
C GLY A 301 22.03 19.66 -25.55
N GLU A 302 22.20 18.37 -25.87
CA GLU A 302 21.41 17.66 -26.88
C GLU A 302 20.08 17.20 -26.25
N ARG A 303 18.97 17.57 -26.91
CA ARG A 303 17.60 17.16 -26.57
C ARG A 303 17.15 16.02 -27.47
#